data_AF-A0A368N383-F1
#
_entry.id   AF-A0A368N383-F1
#
_cell.length_a   1.000
_cell.length_b   1.000
_cell.length_c   1.000
_cell.angle_alpha   90.00
_cell.angle_beta   90.00
_cell.angle_gamma   90.00
#
_symmetry.space_group_name_H-M   'P 1'
#
loop_
_entity.id
_entity.type
_entity.pdbx_description
1 polymer ?
#
loop_
_entity_poly.entity_id
_entity_poly.type
_entity_poly.pdbx_seq_one_letter_code
_entity_poly.pdbx_strand_id
1 'polypeptide(L)'
;MKKTIYLILLLFCFSTISISCFEDIFGLEDEEEEISTTTNEKPGYDFSFTCAIGSKKTVPISAGTEKCQKAQEYFAKMYGCNEADYFNEANCKVCKDCG
;
A
#
# COMPACT_ATOMS: atom_id res chain seq x y z
N MET A 1 -0.65 -12.71 40.86
CA MET A 1 0.23 -13.26 39.80
C MET A 1 -0.53 -13.70 38.54
N LYS A 2 -1.78 -14.21 38.62
CA LYS A 2 -2.57 -14.59 37.42
C LYS A 2 -2.98 -13.42 36.49
N LYS A 3 -3.16 -12.22 37.03
CA LYS A 3 -3.57 -11.02 36.26
C LYS A 3 -2.45 -10.48 35.34
N THR A 4 -1.20 -10.63 35.74
CA THR A 4 -0.03 -10.16 34.98
C THR A 4 0.23 -11.04 33.75
N ILE A 5 -0.10 -12.34 33.82
CA ILE A 5 0.03 -13.28 32.70
C ILE A 5 -0.97 -12.95 31.58
N TYR A 6 -2.21 -12.58 31.94
CA TYR A 6 -3.22 -12.15 30.95
C TYR A 6 -2.82 -10.86 30.23
N LEU A 7 -2.15 -9.94 30.92
CA LEU A 7 -1.73 -8.66 30.35
C LEU A 7 -0.56 -8.84 29.35
N ILE A 8 0.33 -9.80 29.61
CA ILE A 8 1.42 -10.16 28.70
C ILE A 8 0.88 -10.91 27.46
N LEU A 9 -0.13 -11.78 27.62
CA LEU A 9 -0.81 -12.45 26.51
C LEU A 9 -1.54 -11.47 25.59
N LEU A 10 -2.21 -10.46 26.15
CA LEU A 10 -2.87 -9.41 25.36
C LEU A 10 -1.87 -8.55 24.58
N LEU A 11 -0.71 -8.25 25.17
CA LEU A 11 0.37 -7.51 24.52
C LEU A 11 0.98 -8.29 23.33
N PHE A 12 1.09 -9.62 23.46
CA PHE A 12 1.64 -10.48 22.40
C PHE A 12 0.68 -10.65 21.20
N CYS A 13 -0.64 -10.62 21.43
CA CYS A 13 -1.63 -10.62 20.35
C CYS A 13 -1.73 -9.28 19.61
N PHE A 14 -1.40 -8.16 20.26
CA PHE A 14 -1.47 -6.84 19.62
C PHE A 14 -0.29 -6.61 18.67
N SER A 15 0.86 -7.24 18.92
CA SER A 15 2.05 -7.15 18.05
C SER A 15 1.91 -7.90 16.72
N THR A 16 1.02 -8.89 16.60
CA THR A 16 0.90 -9.68 15.36
C THR A 16 -0.01 -9.05 14.30
N ILE A 17 -0.83 -8.04 14.67
CA ILE A 17 -1.73 -7.36 13.73
C ILE A 17 -0.97 -6.34 12.87
N SER A 18 0.26 -5.97 13.25
CA SER A 18 1.11 -5.05 12.48
C SER A 18 1.95 -5.74 11.39
N ILE A 19 1.78 -7.06 11.17
CA ILE A 19 2.60 -7.86 10.23
C ILE A 19 2.07 -7.77 8.79
N SER A 20 0.93 -7.10 8.52
CA SER A 20 0.29 -7.10 7.20
C SER A 20 1.11 -6.49 6.04
N CYS A 21 2.30 -5.90 6.27
CA CYS A 21 3.26 -5.59 5.20
C CYS A 21 4.70 -6.09 5.50
N PHE A 22 4.93 -6.94 6.52
CA PHE A 22 6.29 -7.35 6.90
C PHE A 22 6.76 -8.64 6.24
N GLU A 23 5.84 -9.51 5.78
CA GLU A 23 6.19 -10.79 5.14
C GLU A 23 6.87 -10.66 3.77
N ASP A 24 6.73 -9.52 3.08
CA ASP A 24 7.39 -9.26 1.78
C ASP A 24 8.78 -8.59 1.92
N ILE A 25 9.22 -8.20 3.12
CA ILE A 25 10.53 -7.53 3.31
C ILE A 25 11.70 -8.54 3.44
N PHE A 26 11.38 -9.82 3.66
CA PHE A 26 12.34 -10.93 3.74
C PHE A 26 12.04 -12.06 2.74
N GLY A 27 11.32 -11.75 1.66
CA GLY A 27 11.12 -12.65 0.52
C GLY A 27 12.37 -12.70 -0.35
N LEU A 28 13.33 -13.54 0.05
CA LEU A 28 14.48 -13.95 -0.75
C LEU A 28 13.96 -14.85 -1.89
N GLU A 29 13.58 -14.24 -3.00
CA GLU A 29 13.50 -14.93 -4.29
C GLU A 29 14.44 -14.23 -5.27
N ASP A 30 15.49 -14.99 -5.58
CA ASP A 30 16.58 -14.71 -6.50
C ASP A 30 16.10 -14.43 -7.93
N GLU A 31 16.90 -13.61 -8.62
CA GLU A 31 17.14 -13.60 -10.07
C GLU A 31 16.09 -12.97 -11.00
N GLU A 32 16.30 -11.67 -11.28
CA GLU A 32 16.53 -11.07 -12.63
C GLU A 32 16.00 -9.62 -12.67
N GLU A 33 16.68 -8.68 -12.01
CA GLU A 33 16.52 -7.26 -12.32
C GLU A 33 17.60 -6.82 -13.30
N GLU A 34 17.29 -6.89 -14.59
CA GLU A 34 17.94 -6.03 -15.57
C GLU A 34 17.76 -4.57 -15.13
N ILE A 35 18.86 -3.97 -14.68
CA ILE A 35 19.01 -2.52 -14.51
C ILE A 35 18.87 -1.88 -15.89
N SER A 36 17.63 -1.60 -16.28
CA SER A 36 17.32 -0.64 -17.32
C SER A 36 17.13 0.73 -16.66
N THR A 37 18.23 1.42 -16.44
CA THR A 37 18.27 2.86 -16.21
C THR A 37 17.74 3.57 -17.46
N THR A 38 16.42 3.67 -17.56
CA THR A 38 15.74 4.64 -18.41
C THR A 38 14.65 5.20 -17.54
N THR A 39 14.83 6.41 -17.02
CA THR A 39 13.83 7.15 -16.26
C THR A 39 12.62 7.43 -17.17
N ASN A 40 11.77 6.43 -17.35
CA ASN A 40 10.42 6.54 -17.91
C ASN A 40 9.50 7.17 -16.86
N GLU A 41 9.95 8.28 -16.29
CA GLU A 41 9.16 9.06 -15.36
C GLU A 41 8.14 9.86 -16.15
N LYS A 42 6.87 9.62 -15.84
CA LYS A 42 5.75 10.38 -16.38
C LYS A 42 5.49 11.56 -15.46
N PRO A 43 5.04 12.71 -16.01
CA PRO A 43 4.63 13.84 -15.17
C PRO A 43 3.44 13.44 -14.30
N GLY A 44 3.28 14.16 -13.18
CA GLY A 44 2.11 14.03 -12.31
C GLY A 44 0.85 14.56 -12.99
N TYR A 45 -0.31 14.07 -12.55
CA TYR A 45 -1.62 14.44 -13.09
C TYR A 45 -2.72 14.29 -12.05
N ASP A 46 -3.88 14.90 -12.31
CA ASP A 46 -5.06 14.74 -11.47
C ASP A 46 -5.85 13.50 -11.89
N PHE A 47 -5.91 12.50 -11.01
CA PHE A 47 -6.66 11.27 -11.22
C PHE A 47 -8.06 11.40 -10.66
N SER A 48 -9.07 11.22 -11.52
CA SER A 48 -10.48 11.27 -11.13
C SER A 48 -11.12 9.89 -11.20
N PHE A 49 -11.83 9.49 -10.15
CA PHE A 49 -12.53 8.21 -10.07
C PHE A 49 -13.91 8.38 -9.43
N THR A 50 -14.80 7.42 -9.69
CA THR A 50 -16.14 7.37 -9.12
C THR A 50 -16.25 6.17 -8.20
N CYS A 51 -16.67 6.40 -6.96
CA CYS A 51 -16.92 5.33 -6.00
C CYS A 51 -18.23 4.60 -6.32
N ALA A 52 -18.38 3.37 -5.80
CA ALA A 52 -19.60 2.58 -5.97
C ALA A 52 -20.87 3.31 -5.51
N ILE A 53 -20.75 4.20 -4.52
CA ILE A 53 -21.85 5.06 -4.02
C ILE A 53 -22.21 6.22 -4.97
N GLY A 54 -21.55 6.34 -6.12
CA GLY A 54 -21.77 7.40 -7.12
C GLY A 54 -21.00 8.70 -6.87
N SER A 55 -20.24 8.82 -5.77
CA SER A 55 -19.43 10.00 -5.49
C SER A 55 -18.20 10.04 -6.39
N LYS A 56 -17.98 11.15 -7.10
CA LYS A 56 -16.75 11.41 -7.85
C LYS A 56 -15.71 12.07 -6.95
N LYS A 57 -14.47 11.62 -7.03
CA LYS A 57 -13.31 12.19 -6.32
C LYS A 57 -12.17 12.41 -7.29
N THR A 58 -11.33 13.38 -6.97
CA THR A 58 -10.12 13.71 -7.73
C THR A 58 -8.97 13.85 -6.75
N VAL A 59 -7.84 13.22 -7.06
CA VAL A 59 -6.62 13.31 -6.27
C VAL A 59 -5.41 13.57 -7.17
N PRO A 60 -4.41 14.33 -6.70
CA PRO A 60 -3.17 14.50 -7.44
C PRO A 60 -2.32 13.23 -7.35
N ILE A 61 -1.80 12.77 -8.49
CA ILE A 61 -0.82 11.68 -8.63
C ILE A 61 0.53 12.31 -8.93
N SER A 62 1.56 11.89 -8.21
CA SER A 62 2.91 12.46 -8.36
C SER A 62 3.58 11.98 -9.65
N ALA A 63 4.58 12.72 -10.11
CA ALA A 63 5.46 12.23 -11.16
C ALA A 63 6.20 10.98 -10.69
N GLY A 64 6.41 10.03 -11.59
CA GLY A 64 7.07 8.77 -11.27
C GLY A 64 6.95 7.75 -12.39
N THR A 65 7.38 6.53 -12.13
CA THR A 65 7.23 5.43 -13.09
C THR A 65 5.75 5.11 -13.30
N GLU A 66 5.40 4.55 -14.46
CA GLU A 66 4.02 4.10 -14.73
C GLU A 66 3.52 3.11 -13.67
N LYS A 67 4.40 2.24 -13.18
CA LYS A 67 4.09 1.27 -12.14
C LYS A 67 3.70 1.97 -10.83
N CYS A 68 4.51 2.93 -10.38
CA CYS A 68 4.23 3.71 -9.18
C CYS A 68 2.93 4.52 -9.32
N GLN A 69 2.73 5.20 -10.46
CA GLN A 69 1.52 6.00 -10.68
C GLN A 69 0.25 5.12 -10.63
N LYS A 70 0.27 3.92 -11.24
CA LYS A 70 -0.84 2.96 -11.14
C LYS A 70 -1.08 2.47 -9.71
N ALA A 71 -0.03 2.27 -8.92
CA ALA A 71 -0.16 1.92 -7.51
C ALA A 71 -0.84 3.05 -6.72
N GLN A 72 -0.45 4.31 -6.97
CA GLN A 72 -1.07 5.48 -6.36
C GLN A 72 -2.55 5.63 -6.76
N GLU A 73 -2.91 5.37 -8.01
CA GLU A 73 -4.33 5.36 -8.46
C GLU A 73 -5.17 4.31 -7.72
N TYR A 74 -4.61 3.11 -7.54
CA TYR A 74 -5.28 2.03 -6.82
C TYR A 74 -5.50 2.41 -5.35
N PHE A 75 -4.47 2.93 -4.70
CA PHE A 75 -4.55 3.45 -3.34
C PHE A 75 -5.57 4.57 -3.20
N ALA A 76 -5.59 5.51 -4.15
CA ALA A 76 -6.55 6.59 -4.19
C ALA A 76 -8.00 6.09 -4.25
N LYS A 77 -8.28 5.05 -5.04
CA LYS A 77 -9.61 4.43 -5.11
C LYS A 77 -10.01 3.79 -3.78
N MET A 78 -9.12 2.96 -3.21
CA MET A 78 -9.42 2.25 -1.97
C MET A 78 -9.61 3.21 -0.79
N TYR A 79 -8.70 4.18 -0.62
CA TYR A 79 -8.82 5.20 0.42
C TYR A 79 -10.00 6.15 0.15
N GLY A 80 -10.15 6.60 -1.09
CA GLY A 80 -11.16 7.57 -1.49
C GLY A 80 -12.58 7.06 -1.36
N CYS A 81 -12.79 5.76 -1.56
CA CYS A 81 -14.10 5.13 -1.43
C CYS A 81 -14.35 4.50 -0.04
N ASN A 82 -13.40 4.68 0.89
CA ASN A 82 -13.45 4.16 2.26
C ASN A 82 -13.62 2.64 2.32
N GLU A 83 -12.97 1.94 1.39
CA GLU A 83 -12.94 0.49 1.33
C GLU A 83 -11.86 -0.03 2.29
N ALA A 84 -12.14 0.09 3.59
CA ALA A 84 -11.19 -0.16 4.68
C ALA A 84 -10.55 -1.56 4.62
N ASP A 85 -11.29 -2.56 4.13
CA ASP A 85 -10.81 -3.93 3.98
C ASP A 85 -9.65 -4.06 2.98
N TYR A 86 -9.57 -3.16 1.99
CA TYR A 86 -8.55 -3.14 0.96
C TYR A 86 -7.45 -2.09 1.18
N PHE A 87 -7.53 -1.33 2.28
CA PHE A 87 -6.59 -0.26 2.58
C PHE A 87 -5.17 -0.78 2.79
N ASN A 88 -5.00 -1.86 3.56
CA ASN A 88 -3.69 -2.41 3.86
C ASN A 88 -3.00 -2.96 2.61
N GLU A 89 -3.74 -3.68 1.76
CA GLU A 89 -3.25 -4.19 0.48
C GLU A 89 -2.80 -3.05 -0.45
N ALA A 90 -3.63 -2.00 -0.56
CA ALA A 90 -3.31 -0.86 -1.40
C ALA A 90 -2.09 -0.08 -0.88
N ASN A 91 -1.92 0.03 0.44
CA ASN A 91 -0.77 0.69 1.05
C ASN A 91 0.53 -0.09 0.75
N CYS A 92 0.52 -1.42 0.94
CA CYS A 92 1.72 -2.22 0.64
C CYS A 92 2.08 -2.12 -0.86
N LYS A 93 1.08 -2.05 -1.76
CA LYS A 93 1.31 -1.89 -3.20
C LYS A 93 2.01 -0.58 -3.55
N VAL A 94 1.58 0.55 -2.97
CA VAL A 94 2.25 1.85 -3.16
C VAL A 94 3.67 1.80 -2.61
N CYS A 95 3.88 1.24 -1.41
CA CYS A 95 5.21 1.13 -0.83
C CYS A 95 6.18 0.30 -1.69
N LYS A 96 5.70 -0.80 -2.30
CA LYS A 96 6.53 -1.67 -3.16
C LYS A 96 6.82 -1.07 -4.53
N ASP A 97 5.84 -0.37 -5.12
CA ASP A 97 5.95 0.11 -6.50
C ASP A 97 6.48 1.55 -6.62
N CYS A 98 6.54 2.29 -5.51
CA CYS A 98 7.01 3.68 -5.44
C CYS A 98 8.21 3.92 -4.50
N GLY A 99 8.67 2.89 -3.78
CA GLY A 99 9.75 2.96 -2.79
C GLY A 99 11.10 2.55 -3.34
#